data_AF-A0A938BAZ5-F1
#
_entry.id   AF-A0A938BAZ5-F1
#
_cell.length_a   1.000
_cell.length_b   1.000
_cell.length_c   1.000
_cell.angle_alpha   90.00
_cell.angle_beta   90.00
_cell.angle_gamma   90.00
#
_symmetry.space_group_name_H-M   'P 1'
#
loop_
_entity.id
_entity.type
_entity.pdbx_description
1 polymer ?
#
loop_
_entity_poly.entity_id
_entity_poly.type
_entity_poly.pdbx_seq_one_letter_code
_entity_poly.pdbx_strand_id
1 'polypeptide(L)'
;MSQEKKLPQISTKTEFGYLESKDNVLLVKVTKASKHIAFEGPKALLKTATFVNGNHLLDVVQDGTTITLDAPPFDNQNVNWDFELAFEPAEKPLGKSTSYQQACILLPAGLATMHGEKVMYETAQIRDYIGFWVNPADYVSWDFSVEKAGDYLVEMTVGCAPGQAGSTYAVEMGDAKLTGKVRATGNWRTFTIEQPGILKLKAGQQTLIVRPVEIAKGALMNLKRIELRQVHP
;
A
#
# COMPACT_ATOMS: atom_id res chain seq x y z
N MET A 1 -25.80 -20.74 22.68
CA MET A 1 -24.74 -19.81 23.12
C MET A 1 -23.41 -20.47 22.79
N SER A 2 -22.86 -20.20 21.59
CA SER A 2 -21.56 -20.74 21.19
C SER A 2 -20.49 -19.89 21.87
N GLN A 3 -19.60 -20.53 22.63
CA GLN A 3 -18.45 -19.85 23.22
C GLN A 3 -17.37 -19.71 22.15
N GLU A 4 -17.06 -18.47 21.77
CA GLU A 4 -15.89 -18.16 20.95
C GLU A 4 -14.63 -18.70 21.62
N LYS A 5 -13.96 -19.65 20.98
CA LYS A 5 -12.72 -20.23 21.47
C LYS A 5 -11.59 -19.26 21.16
N LYS A 6 -11.29 -18.37 22.12
CA LYS A 6 -10.14 -17.46 22.03
C LYS A 6 -8.83 -18.26 21.86
N LEU A 7 -7.98 -17.81 20.95
CA LEU A 7 -6.64 -18.36 20.78
C LEU A 7 -5.80 -18.05 22.04
N PRO A 8 -4.99 -19.01 22.53
CA PRO A 8 -4.17 -18.82 23.72
C PRO A 8 -3.13 -17.70 23.51
N GLN A 9 -2.84 -16.94 24.56
CA GLN A 9 -1.77 -15.94 24.55
C GLN A 9 -0.42 -16.66 24.69
N ILE A 10 0.25 -16.91 23.57
CA ILE A 10 1.52 -17.61 23.52
C ILE A 10 2.59 -16.60 23.12
N SER A 11 3.55 -16.33 24.02
CA SER A 11 4.80 -15.67 23.64
C SER A 11 5.84 -16.74 23.33
N THR A 12 6.19 -16.91 22.06
CA THR A 12 7.23 -17.85 21.62
C THR A 12 8.46 -17.08 21.19
N LYS A 13 9.60 -17.36 21.83
CA LYS A 13 10.90 -16.86 21.39
C LYS A 13 11.35 -17.65 20.16
N THR A 14 11.75 -16.95 19.11
CA THR A 14 12.26 -17.52 17.86
C THR A 14 13.73 -17.14 17.67
N GLU A 15 14.34 -17.63 16.59
CA GLU A 15 15.71 -17.26 16.23
C GLU A 15 15.86 -15.81 15.75
N PHE A 16 14.75 -15.19 15.31
CA PHE A 16 14.70 -13.83 14.78
C PHE A 16 14.10 -12.81 15.75
N GLY A 17 13.40 -13.26 16.79
CA GLY A 17 12.77 -12.39 17.78
C GLY A 17 11.67 -13.09 18.58
N TYR A 18 10.44 -12.57 18.52
CA TYR A 18 9.30 -13.00 19.33
C TYR A 18 8.01 -13.04 18.53
N LEU A 19 7.17 -14.02 18.87
CA LEU A 19 5.80 -14.12 18.40
C LEU A 19 4.86 -13.97 19.58
N GLU A 20 3.80 -13.20 19.45
CA GLU A 20 2.72 -13.09 20.45
C GLU A 20 1.36 -13.21 19.77
N SER A 21 0.55 -14.19 20.19
CA SER A 21 -0.82 -14.33 19.71
C SER A 21 -1.81 -13.65 20.66
N LYS A 22 -2.76 -12.88 20.11
CA LYS A 22 -3.90 -12.32 20.83
C LYS A 22 -5.13 -12.32 19.93
N ASP A 23 -6.18 -13.02 20.36
CA ASP A 23 -7.39 -13.23 19.55
C ASP A 23 -6.99 -13.77 18.16
N ASN A 24 -7.50 -13.19 17.06
CA ASN A 24 -7.14 -13.61 15.69
C ASN A 24 -5.90 -12.89 15.14
N VAL A 25 -5.08 -12.29 15.99
CA VAL A 25 -3.90 -11.52 15.61
C VAL A 25 -2.63 -12.19 16.13
N LEU A 26 -1.62 -12.29 15.27
CA LEU A 26 -0.25 -12.67 15.62
C LEU A 26 0.66 -11.45 15.46
N LEU A 27 1.20 -10.98 16.57
CA LEU A 27 2.24 -9.97 16.59
C LEU A 27 3.60 -10.66 16.38
N VAL A 28 4.36 -10.19 15.40
CA VAL A 28 5.69 -10.69 15.10
C VAL A 28 6.68 -9.57 15.36
N LYS A 29 7.51 -9.72 16.38
CA LYS A 29 8.62 -8.81 16.67
C LYS A 29 9.91 -9.44 16.17
N VAL A 30 10.54 -8.82 15.21
CA VAL A 30 11.87 -9.18 14.72
C VAL A 30 12.86 -8.24 15.39
N THR A 31 13.94 -8.80 15.93
CA THR A 31 15.00 -8.04 16.60
C THR A 31 16.39 -8.43 16.08
N LYS A 32 16.46 -9.30 15.06
CA LYS A 32 17.70 -9.81 14.49
C LYS A 32 17.61 -9.79 12.96
N ALA A 33 18.67 -9.30 12.31
CA ALA A 33 18.73 -9.18 10.86
C ALA A 33 18.48 -10.52 10.17
N SER A 34 17.46 -10.58 9.34
CA SER A 34 17.27 -11.62 8.33
C SER A 34 16.57 -11.03 7.12
N LYS A 35 16.94 -11.50 5.92
CA LYS A 35 16.25 -11.12 4.68
C LYS A 35 14.89 -11.80 4.55
N HIS A 36 14.79 -13.02 5.08
CA HIS A 36 13.60 -13.86 5.05
C HIS A 36 13.38 -14.46 6.43
N ILE A 37 12.15 -14.41 6.91
CA ILE A 37 11.76 -14.86 8.24
C ILE A 37 10.63 -15.85 8.06
N ALA A 38 10.92 -17.12 8.27
CA ALA A 38 9.93 -18.19 8.20
C ALA A 38 9.59 -18.71 9.59
N PHE A 39 8.31 -18.93 9.87
CA PHE A 39 7.85 -19.55 11.11
C PHE A 39 6.50 -20.24 10.93
N GLU A 40 6.17 -21.13 11.86
CA GLU A 40 4.86 -21.78 11.89
C GLU A 40 3.82 -20.88 12.56
N GLY A 41 2.72 -20.62 11.84
CA GLY A 41 1.56 -19.85 12.27
C GLY A 41 0.29 -20.70 12.37
N PRO A 42 -0.87 -20.06 12.62
CA PRO A 42 -2.14 -20.77 12.72
C PRO A 42 -2.58 -21.38 11.38
N LYS A 43 -3.46 -22.38 11.45
CA LYS A 43 -4.13 -22.94 10.25
C LYS A 43 -5.15 -22.00 9.62
N ALA A 44 -5.54 -20.95 10.33
CA ALA A 44 -6.46 -19.94 9.82
C ALA A 44 -5.82 -19.17 8.66
N LEU A 45 -6.63 -18.71 7.71
CA LEU A 45 -6.14 -17.95 6.57
C LEU A 45 -5.74 -16.55 7.00
N LEU A 46 -4.57 -16.10 6.56
CA LEU A 46 -4.10 -14.74 6.72
C LEU A 46 -5.04 -13.79 5.98
N LYS A 47 -5.50 -12.77 6.70
CA LYS A 47 -6.40 -11.72 6.19
C LYS A 47 -5.65 -10.43 5.90
N THR A 48 -4.81 -9.98 6.84
CA THR A 48 -3.99 -8.78 6.68
C THR A 48 -2.63 -8.98 7.31
N ALA A 49 -1.61 -8.34 6.74
CA ALA A 49 -0.28 -8.25 7.31
C ALA A 49 0.21 -6.80 7.22
N THR A 50 0.44 -6.18 8.37
CA THR A 50 0.84 -4.77 8.46
C THR A 50 2.14 -4.61 9.22
N PHE A 51 3.00 -3.71 8.75
CA PHE A 51 4.10 -3.19 9.54
C PHE A 51 3.55 -2.18 10.56
N VAL A 52 3.89 -2.32 11.85
CA VAL A 52 3.26 -1.51 12.91
C VAL A 52 3.85 -0.10 12.97
N ASN A 53 5.08 0.12 12.47
CA ASN A 53 5.77 1.43 12.49
C ASN A 53 5.64 2.25 11.20
N GLY A 54 4.80 1.81 10.27
CA GLY A 54 4.40 2.57 9.09
C GLY A 54 3.24 1.84 8.47
N ASN A 55 2.16 2.53 8.08
CA ASN A 55 0.91 1.94 7.56
C ASN A 55 1.10 1.19 6.23
N HIS A 56 2.00 0.22 6.18
CA HIS A 56 2.42 -0.52 5.02
C HIS A 56 1.90 -1.94 5.15
N LEU A 57 1.07 -2.33 4.19
CA LEU A 57 0.78 -3.72 3.93
C LEU A 57 2.04 -4.38 3.38
N LEU A 58 2.31 -5.60 3.81
CA LEU A 58 3.51 -6.33 3.44
C LEU A 58 3.17 -7.57 2.63
N ASP A 59 4.08 -7.93 1.74
CA ASP A 59 4.06 -9.20 1.05
C ASP A 59 4.43 -10.30 2.06
N VAL A 60 3.42 -11.07 2.45
CA VAL A 60 3.55 -12.22 3.35
C VAL A 60 3.07 -13.45 2.61
N VAL A 61 3.89 -14.49 2.62
CA VAL A 61 3.53 -15.78 2.02
C VAL A 61 3.05 -16.71 3.14
N GLN A 62 1.84 -17.24 3.00
CA GLN A 62 1.35 -18.35 3.83
C GLN A 62 1.22 -19.60 2.96
N ASP A 63 2.01 -20.64 3.27
CA ASP A 63 1.90 -21.97 2.69
C ASP A 63 1.53 -22.98 3.78
N GLY A 64 0.26 -23.39 3.81
CA GLY A 64 -0.30 -24.16 4.92
C GLY A 64 -0.20 -23.38 6.23
N THR A 65 0.59 -23.88 7.18
CA THR A 65 0.89 -23.20 8.45
C THR A 65 2.18 -22.40 8.42
N THR A 66 3.03 -22.57 7.41
CA THR A 66 4.28 -21.83 7.31
C THR A 66 4.03 -20.41 6.80
N ILE A 67 4.51 -19.41 7.54
CA ILE A 67 4.45 -17.99 7.21
C ILE A 67 5.85 -17.51 6.91
N THR A 68 6.04 -16.83 5.77
CA THR A 68 7.30 -16.18 5.39
C THR A 68 7.09 -14.67 5.29
N LEU A 69 7.91 -13.92 6.01
CA LEU A 69 8.00 -12.47 5.97
C LEU A 69 9.35 -12.07 5.36
N ASP A 70 9.33 -11.12 4.45
CA ASP A 70 10.55 -10.50 3.95
C ASP A 70 10.91 -9.26 4.75
N ALA A 71 12.21 -8.94 4.76
CA ALA A 71 12.69 -7.67 5.27
C ALA A 71 11.94 -6.51 4.60
N PRO A 72 11.36 -5.56 5.35
CA PRO A 72 10.68 -4.42 4.77
C PRO A 72 11.63 -3.67 3.81
N PRO A 73 11.26 -3.49 2.53
CA PRO A 73 12.17 -2.92 1.53
C PRO A 73 12.54 -1.46 1.82
N PHE A 74 11.79 -0.80 2.71
CA PHE A 74 11.97 0.57 3.15
C PHE A 74 12.76 0.72 4.47
N ASP A 75 13.07 -0.38 5.18
CA ASP A 75 13.80 -0.36 6.44
C ASP A 75 14.85 -1.48 6.49
N ASN A 76 15.87 -1.37 5.63
CA ASN A 76 16.94 -2.36 5.50
C ASN A 76 18.11 -2.19 6.50
N GLN A 77 18.04 -1.19 7.38
CA GLN A 77 19.11 -0.83 8.33
C GLN A 77 18.72 -1.04 9.79
N ASN A 78 17.43 -1.02 10.14
CA ASN A 78 16.98 -1.41 11.47
C ASN A 78 16.51 -2.86 11.45
N VAL A 79 16.78 -3.60 12.52
CA VAL A 79 16.37 -5.00 12.67
C VAL A 79 15.20 -5.16 13.62
N ASN A 80 14.66 -4.04 14.12
CA ASN A 80 13.55 -3.99 15.06
C ASN A 80 12.26 -3.74 14.30
N TRP A 81 11.64 -4.81 13.83
CA TRP A 81 10.41 -4.77 13.05
C TRP A 81 9.26 -5.35 13.85
N ASP A 82 8.17 -4.60 13.93
CA ASP A 82 6.93 -5.08 14.52
C ASP A 82 5.93 -5.30 13.38
N PHE A 83 5.41 -6.51 13.26
CA PHE A 83 4.37 -6.88 12.32
C PHE A 83 3.11 -7.30 13.06
N GLU A 84 1.96 -6.99 12.48
CA GLU A 84 0.66 -7.47 12.92
C GLU A 84 0.02 -8.29 11.80
N LEU A 85 -0.18 -9.58 12.07
CA LEU A 85 -0.81 -10.53 11.15
C LEU A 85 -2.21 -10.87 11.66
N ALA A 86 -3.26 -10.41 10.99
CA ALA A 86 -4.63 -10.78 11.34
C ALA A 86 -5.09 -11.96 10.49
N PHE A 87 -5.75 -12.93 11.12
CA PHE A 87 -6.28 -14.14 10.50
C PHE A 87 -7.81 -14.12 10.50
N GLU A 88 -8.40 -14.88 9.58
CA GLU A 88 -9.85 -15.10 9.58
C GLU A 88 -10.30 -15.81 10.87
N PRO A 89 -11.45 -15.42 11.48
CA PRO A 89 -11.99 -16.10 12.64
C PRO A 89 -12.25 -17.58 12.33
N ALA A 90 -11.91 -18.46 13.27
CA ALA A 90 -11.83 -19.92 13.08
C ALA A 90 -13.17 -20.67 12.84
N GLU A 91 -14.21 -20.02 12.31
CA GLU A 91 -15.57 -20.58 12.23
C GLU A 91 -16.11 -20.91 10.82
N LYS A 92 -15.35 -20.71 9.73
CA LYS A 92 -15.78 -21.20 8.40
C LYS A 92 -14.89 -22.34 7.87
N PRO A 93 -15.45 -23.53 7.57
CA PRO A 93 -14.67 -24.63 7.00
C PRO A 93 -14.14 -24.29 5.61
N LEU A 94 -12.92 -24.77 5.34
CA LEU A 94 -12.15 -24.60 4.10
C LEU A 94 -13.00 -24.82 2.83
N GLY A 95 -13.25 -23.73 2.11
CA GLY A 95 -13.30 -23.79 0.65
C GLY A 95 -11.87 -23.89 0.11
N LYS A 96 -11.69 -24.47 -1.08
CA LYS A 96 -10.39 -24.66 -1.75
C LYS A 96 -9.47 -23.43 -1.59
N SER A 97 -8.22 -23.69 -1.20
CA SER A 97 -7.14 -22.72 -1.10
C SER A 97 -7.14 -21.79 -2.32
N THR A 98 -7.43 -20.52 -2.09
CA THR A 98 -7.20 -19.44 -3.05
C THR A 98 -6.16 -18.57 -2.38
N SER A 99 -4.99 -18.44 -3.00
CA SER A 99 -4.00 -17.46 -2.56
C SER A 99 -4.65 -16.07 -2.59
N TYR A 100 -4.77 -15.41 -1.45
CA TYR A 100 -5.02 -13.97 -1.41
C TYR A 100 -3.70 -13.24 -1.64
N GLN A 101 -3.10 -13.46 -2.81
CA GLN A 101 -2.26 -12.43 -3.41
C GLN A 101 -3.24 -11.33 -3.77
N GLN A 102 -3.47 -10.34 -2.91
CA GLN A 102 -4.12 -9.12 -3.36
C GLN A 102 -3.20 -8.57 -4.45
N ALA A 103 -3.62 -8.66 -5.71
CA ALA A 103 -2.85 -8.10 -6.81
C ALA A 103 -2.67 -6.61 -6.53
N CYS A 104 -1.44 -6.23 -6.16
CA CYS A 104 -1.04 -4.85 -5.94
C CYS A 104 -0.25 -4.41 -7.16
N ILE A 105 -0.81 -3.48 -7.93
CA ILE A 105 -0.09 -2.88 -9.04
C ILE A 105 0.57 -1.61 -8.52
N LEU A 106 1.90 -1.62 -8.49
CA LEU A 106 2.71 -0.47 -8.06
C LEU A 106 3.06 0.41 -9.26
N LEU A 107 2.68 1.69 -9.17
CA LEU A 107 2.96 2.73 -10.15
C LEU A 107 3.87 3.80 -9.50
N PRO A 108 5.20 3.61 -9.52
CA PRO A 108 6.13 4.54 -8.88
C PRO A 108 6.29 5.82 -9.71
N ALA A 109 6.60 6.94 -9.05
CA ALA A 109 6.83 8.23 -9.71
C ALA A 109 7.87 8.15 -10.84
N GLY A 110 8.94 7.36 -10.67
CA GLY A 110 10.00 7.23 -11.67
C GLY A 110 9.61 6.50 -12.97
N LEU A 111 8.46 5.81 -13.01
CA LEU A 111 7.94 5.16 -14.22
C LEU A 111 6.80 5.95 -14.89
N ALA A 112 6.48 7.12 -14.35
CA ALA A 112 5.43 7.96 -14.89
C ALA A 112 5.90 8.69 -16.15
N THR A 113 5.02 8.78 -17.14
CA THR A 113 5.18 9.69 -18.28
C THR A 113 4.66 11.07 -17.88
N MET A 114 5.50 12.10 -18.03
CA MET A 114 5.13 13.49 -17.77
C MET A 114 4.53 14.11 -19.03
N HIS A 115 3.39 14.77 -18.89
CA HIS A 115 2.73 15.49 -19.98
C HIS A 115 2.54 16.95 -19.57
N GLY A 116 3.38 17.84 -20.08
CA GLY A 116 3.33 19.25 -19.70
C GLY A 116 4.71 19.89 -19.65
N GLU A 117 4.76 21.11 -19.12
CA GLU A 117 5.97 21.94 -19.15
C GLU A 117 6.67 22.06 -17.80
N LYS A 118 5.93 21.96 -16.69
CA LYS A 118 6.42 22.25 -15.34
C LYS A 118 6.47 21.01 -14.45
N VAL A 119 5.49 20.11 -14.57
CA VAL A 119 5.48 18.84 -13.84
C VAL A 119 6.71 18.03 -14.22
N MET A 120 7.40 17.52 -13.20
CA MET A 120 8.59 16.72 -13.44
C MET A 120 8.84 15.74 -12.31
N TYR A 121 9.48 14.64 -12.69
CA TYR A 121 10.05 13.71 -11.73
C TYR A 121 11.34 14.29 -11.16
N GLU A 122 11.38 14.52 -9.85
CA GLU A 122 12.55 15.07 -9.17
C GLU A 122 13.49 13.96 -8.74
N THR A 123 14.67 13.84 -9.36
CA THR A 123 15.69 12.81 -9.04
C THR A 123 16.90 13.35 -8.26
N ALA A 124 17.10 14.66 -8.24
CA ALA A 124 18.25 15.27 -7.57
C ALA A 124 18.16 15.08 -6.05
N GLN A 125 19.27 14.70 -5.39
CA GLN A 125 19.36 14.58 -3.93
C GLN A 125 18.40 13.55 -3.31
N ILE A 126 18.25 12.36 -3.90
CA ILE A 126 17.43 11.24 -3.37
C ILE A 126 15.93 11.61 -3.33
N ARG A 127 15.53 12.56 -4.16
CA ARG A 127 14.10 12.81 -4.40
C ARG A 127 13.58 11.69 -5.31
N ASP A 128 12.41 11.17 -4.95
CA ASP A 128 11.71 10.08 -5.61
C ASP A 128 10.21 10.39 -5.53
N TYR A 129 9.82 11.42 -6.28
CA TYR A 129 8.45 11.87 -6.42
C TYR A 129 8.32 12.81 -7.62
N ILE A 130 7.12 12.91 -8.14
CA ILE A 130 6.70 13.95 -9.07
C ILE A 130 6.46 15.23 -8.27
N GLY A 131 7.07 16.32 -8.69
CA GLY A 131 6.98 17.64 -8.06
C GLY A 131 6.78 18.74 -9.10
N PHE A 132 6.90 19.99 -8.66
CA PHE A 132 6.72 21.20 -9.48
C PHE A 132 5.39 21.24 -10.27
N TRP A 133 4.38 20.57 -9.76
CA TRP A 133 3.08 20.45 -10.42
C TRP A 133 2.23 21.71 -10.20
N VAL A 134 2.61 22.78 -10.89
CA VAL A 134 2.08 24.14 -10.71
C VAL A 134 1.19 24.61 -11.85
N ASN A 135 1.27 23.95 -13.01
CA ASN A 135 0.45 24.25 -14.17
C ASN A 135 -0.79 23.32 -14.19
N PRO A 136 -2.02 23.86 -14.19
CA PRO A 136 -3.23 23.03 -14.21
C PRO A 136 -3.40 22.20 -15.50
N ALA A 137 -2.70 22.54 -16.58
CA ALA A 137 -2.72 21.76 -17.83
C ALA A 137 -1.77 20.55 -17.80
N ASP A 138 -0.81 20.52 -16.89
CA ASP A 138 0.15 19.42 -16.79
C ASP A 138 -0.49 18.19 -16.14
N TYR A 139 -0.18 17.00 -16.63
CA TYR A 139 -0.63 15.72 -16.06
C TYR A 139 0.44 14.64 -16.16
N VAL A 140 0.21 13.52 -15.48
CA VAL A 140 1.11 12.36 -15.50
C VAL A 140 0.31 11.10 -15.80
N SER A 141 0.97 10.12 -16.44
CA SER A 141 0.34 8.84 -16.75
C SER A 141 1.27 7.65 -16.51
N TRP A 142 0.68 6.48 -16.33
CA TRP A 142 1.37 5.20 -16.30
C TRP A 142 0.67 4.22 -17.23
N ASP A 143 1.45 3.57 -18.09
CA ASP A 143 1.00 2.40 -18.84
C ASP A 143 1.41 1.14 -18.08
N PHE A 144 0.47 0.22 -17.89
CA PHE A 144 0.71 -1.01 -17.13
C PHE A 144 -0.26 -2.12 -17.56
N SER A 145 0.10 -3.36 -17.25
CA SER A 145 -0.73 -4.53 -17.51
C SER A 145 -1.48 -4.95 -16.26
N VAL A 146 -2.78 -5.16 -16.39
CA VAL A 146 -3.65 -5.73 -15.36
C VAL A 146 -3.84 -7.21 -15.65
N GLU A 147 -3.42 -8.08 -14.73
CA GLU A 147 -3.58 -9.53 -14.91
C GLU A 147 -5.04 -10.00 -14.78
N LYS A 148 -5.77 -9.44 -13.80
CA LYS A 148 -7.15 -9.81 -13.49
C LYS A 148 -8.04 -8.58 -13.51
N ALA A 149 -9.11 -8.63 -14.30
CA ALA A 149 -10.15 -7.61 -14.21
C ALA A 149 -10.79 -7.64 -12.81
N GLY A 150 -11.21 -6.49 -12.30
CA GLY A 150 -11.80 -6.40 -10.97
C GLY A 150 -11.90 -4.97 -10.45
N ASP A 151 -12.34 -4.84 -9.20
CA ASP A 151 -12.39 -3.58 -8.49
C ASP A 151 -11.07 -3.38 -7.73
N TYR A 152 -10.46 -2.20 -7.87
CA TYR A 152 -9.16 -1.85 -7.30
C TYR A 152 -9.25 -0.55 -6.51
N LEU A 153 -8.88 -0.59 -5.23
CA LEU A 153 -8.69 0.60 -4.40
C LEU A 153 -7.46 1.34 -4.90
N VAL A 154 -7.63 2.63 -5.15
CA VAL A 154 -6.53 3.53 -5.51
C VAL A 154 -5.96 4.12 -4.23
N GLU A 155 -4.67 3.89 -3.99
CA GLU A 155 -3.92 4.52 -2.91
C GLU A 155 -2.82 5.41 -3.48
N MET A 156 -2.81 6.69 -3.12
CA MET A 156 -1.83 7.65 -3.59
C MET A 156 -0.96 8.09 -2.43
N THR A 157 0.36 7.92 -2.53
CA THR A 157 1.31 8.45 -1.54
C THR A 157 1.69 9.88 -1.91
N VAL A 158 1.17 10.86 -1.17
CA VAL A 158 1.24 12.29 -1.51
C VAL A 158 1.85 13.13 -0.38
N GLY A 159 2.51 14.23 -0.74
CA GLY A 159 3.05 15.23 0.18
C GLY A 159 2.56 16.62 -0.18
N CYS A 160 2.18 17.41 0.83
CA CYS A 160 1.73 18.79 0.65
C CYS A 160 2.07 19.63 1.88
N ALA A 161 2.75 20.76 1.67
CA ALA A 161 3.09 21.65 2.76
C ALA A 161 1.86 22.35 3.40
N PRO A 162 1.92 22.70 4.69
CA PRO A 162 0.94 23.57 5.33
C PRO A 162 0.76 24.87 4.54
N GLY A 163 -0.50 25.31 4.40
CA GLY A 163 -0.85 26.49 3.61
C GLY A 163 -0.94 26.28 2.09
N GLN A 164 -0.60 25.09 1.59
CA GLN A 164 -0.67 24.73 0.16
C GLN A 164 -1.80 23.73 -0.17
N ALA A 165 -2.45 23.21 0.86
CA ALA A 165 -3.57 22.27 0.73
C ALA A 165 -4.81 22.93 0.11
N GLY A 166 -5.73 22.08 -0.37
CA GLY A 166 -7.03 22.51 -0.90
C GLY A 166 -7.20 22.28 -2.40
N SER A 167 -6.12 22.07 -3.14
CA SER A 167 -6.14 21.68 -4.55
C SER A 167 -6.91 20.37 -4.75
N THR A 168 -7.52 20.20 -5.93
CA THR A 168 -8.26 19.00 -6.31
C THR A 168 -7.65 18.35 -7.54
N TYR A 169 -7.76 17.03 -7.62
CA TYR A 169 -7.22 16.23 -8.71
C TYR A 169 -8.24 15.19 -9.17
N ALA A 170 -8.00 14.67 -10.37
CA ALA A 170 -8.69 13.53 -10.92
C ALA A 170 -7.71 12.38 -11.17
N VAL A 171 -8.16 11.16 -10.84
CA VAL A 171 -7.54 9.90 -11.28
C VAL A 171 -8.46 9.29 -12.32
N GLU A 172 -7.93 9.07 -13.52
CA GLU A 172 -8.70 8.67 -14.70
C GLU A 172 -8.17 7.36 -15.28
N MET A 173 -9.09 6.50 -15.73
CA MET A 173 -8.82 5.19 -16.32
C MET A 173 -9.88 4.89 -17.37
N GLY A 174 -9.57 5.10 -18.65
CA GLY A 174 -10.59 5.10 -19.70
C GLY A 174 -11.69 6.11 -19.39
N ASP A 175 -12.94 5.66 -19.33
CA ASP A 175 -14.10 6.50 -18.99
C ASP A 175 -14.32 6.67 -17.47
N ALA A 176 -13.59 5.93 -16.62
CA ALA A 176 -13.73 6.00 -15.18
C ALA A 176 -12.93 7.17 -14.60
N LYS A 177 -13.51 7.85 -13.60
CA LYS A 177 -12.91 9.02 -12.96
C LYS A 177 -13.20 9.02 -11.45
N LEU A 178 -12.14 9.20 -10.66
CA LEU A 178 -12.22 9.52 -9.23
C LEU A 178 -11.69 10.93 -9.01
N THR A 179 -12.24 11.65 -8.04
CA THR A 179 -11.76 12.98 -7.66
C THR A 179 -11.32 13.00 -6.22
N GLY A 180 -10.18 13.63 -5.93
CA GLY A 180 -9.65 13.81 -4.58
C GLY A 180 -9.34 15.27 -4.28
N LYS A 181 -9.18 15.57 -2.99
CA LYS A 181 -8.75 16.87 -2.49
C LYS A 181 -7.48 16.70 -1.67
N VAL A 182 -6.44 17.45 -2.01
CA VAL A 182 -5.14 17.38 -1.35
C VAL A 182 -5.23 18.01 0.04
N ARG A 183 -4.82 17.24 1.07
CA ARG A 183 -4.72 17.68 2.47
C ARG A 183 -3.28 18.03 2.80
N ALA A 184 -3.08 18.87 3.81
CA ALA A 184 -1.74 19.17 4.30
C ALA A 184 -1.17 17.95 5.02
N THR A 185 0.11 17.64 4.78
CA THR A 185 0.77 16.44 5.30
C THR A 185 1.93 16.77 6.24
N GLY A 186 2.18 18.05 6.53
CA GLY A 186 3.21 18.54 7.44
C GLY A 186 4.34 19.30 6.73
N ASN A 187 4.86 18.75 5.62
CA ASN A 187 5.68 19.47 4.65
C ASN A 187 5.62 18.76 3.28
N TRP A 188 6.22 19.34 2.25
CA TRP A 188 6.23 18.80 0.88
C TRP A 188 6.79 17.36 0.75
N ARG A 189 7.56 16.89 1.73
CA ARG A 189 8.24 15.59 1.73
C ARG A 189 7.79 14.69 2.90
N THR A 190 6.82 15.14 3.69
CA THR A 190 6.11 14.24 4.61
C THR A 190 4.97 13.63 3.83
N PHE A 191 5.05 12.34 3.54
CA PHE A 191 4.10 11.67 2.68
C PHE A 191 3.02 10.95 3.50
N THR A 192 1.77 11.07 3.07
CA THR A 192 0.63 10.34 3.60
C THR A 192 -0.13 9.65 2.47
N ILE A 193 -0.91 8.63 2.80
CA ILE A 193 -1.74 7.92 1.83
C ILE A 193 -3.09 8.63 1.71
N GLU A 194 -3.49 8.95 0.49
CA GLU A 194 -4.84 9.39 0.12
C GLU A 194 -5.53 8.27 -0.67
N GLN A 195 -6.81 8.06 -0.39
CA GLN A 195 -7.62 7.00 -1.00
C GLN A 195 -8.82 7.62 -1.74
N PRO A 196 -8.65 8.09 -2.99
CA PRO A 196 -9.73 8.76 -3.73
C PRO A 196 -10.91 7.83 -4.08
N GLY A 197 -10.74 6.50 -3.98
CA GLY A 197 -11.82 5.54 -4.16
C GLY A 197 -11.39 4.28 -4.92
N ILE A 198 -12.38 3.61 -5.50
CA ILE A 198 -12.21 2.33 -6.20
C ILE A 198 -12.42 2.54 -7.71
N LEU A 199 -11.53 1.98 -8.53
CA LEU A 199 -11.66 1.90 -9.98
C LEU A 199 -11.94 0.46 -10.41
N LYS A 200 -12.79 0.29 -11.42
CA LYS A 200 -12.98 -1.01 -12.08
C LYS A 200 -11.97 -1.14 -13.22
N LEU A 201 -11.03 -2.08 -13.10
CA LEU A 201 -10.00 -2.33 -14.09
C LEU A 201 -10.37 -3.51 -14.98
N LYS A 202 -10.00 -3.41 -16.26
CA LYS A 202 -10.08 -4.53 -17.22
C LYS A 202 -8.71 -5.21 -17.29
N ALA A 203 -8.69 -6.51 -17.55
CA ALA A 203 -7.44 -7.23 -17.80
C ALA A 203 -6.78 -6.75 -19.10
N GLY A 204 -5.46 -6.84 -19.17
CA GLY A 204 -4.63 -6.39 -20.28
C GLY A 204 -4.01 -5.01 -20.05
N GLN A 205 -3.50 -4.41 -21.12
CA GLN A 205 -2.84 -3.10 -21.06
C GLN A 205 -3.85 -1.99 -20.76
N GLN A 206 -3.50 -1.13 -19.81
CA GLN A 206 -4.31 -0.01 -19.33
C GLN A 206 -3.41 1.20 -19.07
N THR A 207 -4.02 2.39 -19.06
CA THR A 207 -3.32 3.66 -18.78
C THR A 207 -4.05 4.40 -17.67
N LEU A 208 -3.35 4.66 -16.57
CA LEU A 208 -3.85 5.52 -15.48
C LEU A 208 -3.33 6.94 -15.68
N ILE A 209 -4.20 7.93 -15.59
CA ILE A 209 -3.85 9.36 -15.67
C ILE A 209 -4.17 10.02 -14.33
N VAL A 210 -3.27 10.87 -13.85
CA VAL A 210 -3.57 11.81 -12.78
C VAL A 210 -3.40 13.23 -13.30
N ARG A 211 -4.41 14.07 -13.09
CA ARG A 211 -4.40 15.47 -13.51
C ARG A 211 -4.97 16.42 -12.46
N PRO A 212 -4.53 17.68 -12.41
CA PRO A 212 -5.21 18.72 -11.65
C PRO A 212 -6.64 18.90 -12.15
N VAL A 213 -7.57 19.10 -11.21
CA VAL A 213 -8.89 19.69 -11.49
C VAL A 213 -8.85 21.17 -11.14
N GLU A 214 -8.26 21.50 -9.98
CA GLU A 214 -8.00 22.86 -9.54
C GLU A 214 -6.71 22.89 -8.72
N ILE A 215 -5.83 23.86 -9.01
CA ILE A 215 -4.70 24.19 -8.15
C ILE A 215 -5.10 25.40 -7.31
N ALA A 216 -5.47 25.15 -6.05
CA ALA A 216 -6.03 26.18 -5.17
C ALA A 216 -4.98 27.17 -4.64
N LYS A 217 -3.69 26.78 -4.68
CA LYS A 217 -2.55 27.51 -4.13
C LYS A 217 -1.36 27.47 -5.10
N GLY A 218 -0.14 27.22 -4.62
CA GLY A 218 1.07 27.30 -5.44
C GLY A 218 1.38 26.03 -6.23
N ALA A 219 0.94 24.86 -5.78
CA ALA A 219 1.14 23.58 -6.47
C ALA A 219 0.04 22.58 -6.11
N LEU A 220 -0.11 21.53 -6.92
CA LEU A 220 -1.08 20.46 -6.67
C LEU A 220 -0.66 19.60 -5.46
N MET A 221 0.46 18.89 -5.58
CA MET A 221 1.04 17.99 -4.57
C MET A 221 2.44 17.56 -5.00
N ASN A 222 3.20 16.94 -4.10
CA ASN A 222 4.24 15.98 -4.47
C ASN A 222 3.63 14.57 -4.49
N LEU A 223 3.82 13.81 -5.57
CA LEU A 223 3.26 12.46 -5.72
C LEU A 223 4.40 11.43 -5.81
N LYS A 224 4.47 10.53 -4.84
CA LYS A 224 5.54 9.52 -4.76
C LYS A 224 5.22 8.24 -5.52
N ARG A 225 3.98 7.74 -5.41
CA ARG A 225 3.53 6.53 -6.09
C ARG A 225 2.01 6.39 -6.01
N ILE A 226 1.48 5.51 -6.84
CA ILE A 226 0.11 4.99 -6.77
C ILE A 226 0.18 3.47 -6.60
N GLU A 227 -0.63 2.93 -5.71
CA GLU A 227 -0.83 1.49 -5.52
C GLU A 227 -2.29 1.17 -5.84
N LEU A 228 -2.51 0.22 -6.75
CA LEU A 228 -3.85 -0.28 -7.08
C LEU A 228 -4.00 -1.64 -6.42
N ARG A 229 -4.80 -1.71 -5.35
CA ARG A 229 -5.02 -2.95 -4.59
C ARG A 229 -6.36 -3.55 -4.93
N GLN A 230 -6.35 -4.79 -5.41
CA GLN A 230 -7.60 -5.48 -5.73
C GLN A 230 -8.47 -5.64 -4.47
N VAL A 231 -9.73 -5.18 -4.56
CA VAL A 231 -10.73 -5.24 -3.49
C VAL A 231 -11.58 -6.48 -3.72
N HIS A 232 -11.14 -7.60 -3.13
CA HIS A 232 -11.77 -8.93 -3.19
C HIS A 232 -11.90 -9.56 -4.61
N PRO A 233 -11.61 -10.87 -4.79
CA PRO A 233 -12.01 -11.61 -6.00
C PRO A 233 -13.49 -12.00 -6.01
#